data_AF-A0A3M1BUN3-F1
#
_entry.id   AF-A0A3M1BUN3-F1
#
_cell.length_a   1.000
_cell.length_b   1.000
_cell.length_c   1.000
_cell.angle_alpha   90.00
_cell.angle_beta   90.00
_cell.angle_gamma   90.00
#
_symmetry.space_group_name_H-M   'P 1'
#
loop_
_entity.id
_entity.type
_entity.pdbx_description
1 polymer ?
#
loop_
_entity_poly.entity_id
_entity_poly.type
_entity_poly.pdbx_seq_one_letter_code
_entity_poly.pdbx_strand_id
1 'polypeptide(L)'
;PPPELITAEVKIATEGSALITAFGQACSYKLFSHKVYVAVPKQAGQETISRLESLCMLFGIGLILFNCEKQEDPQFEIRTRAQRSEPDYYYLNQYLRKLPEEKKRELFG
;
A
#
# COMPACT_ATOMS: atom_id res chain seq x y z
N PRO A 1 11.27 2.97 -19.12
CA PRO A 1 11.71 2.52 -17.77
C PRO A 1 11.10 1.13 -17.52
N PRO A 2 11.76 0.24 -16.76
CA PRO A 2 11.17 -1.06 -16.45
C PRO A 2 9.87 -0.88 -15.66
N PRO A 3 8.86 -1.75 -15.85
CA PRO A 3 7.60 -1.65 -15.12
C PRO A 3 7.82 -1.84 -13.62
N GLU A 4 7.25 -0.96 -12.80
CA GLU A 4 7.26 -1.06 -11.35
C GLU A 4 5.93 -1.64 -10.86
N LEU A 5 5.99 -2.63 -9.98
CA LEU A 5 4.82 -3.12 -9.25
C LEU A 5 4.59 -2.26 -8.00
N ILE A 6 3.44 -1.62 -7.93
CA ILE A 6 3.00 -0.83 -6.77
C ILE A 6 1.76 -1.50 -6.19
N THR A 7 1.78 -1.77 -4.88
CA THR A 7 0.66 -2.37 -4.16
C THR A 7 0.10 -1.39 -3.14
N ALA A 8 -1.22 -1.40 -2.96
CA ALA A 8 -1.89 -0.65 -1.91
C ALA A 8 -2.83 -1.58 -1.11
N GLU A 9 -2.68 -1.59 0.21
CA GLU A 9 -3.64 -2.21 1.13
C GLU A 9 -4.64 -1.14 1.57
N VAL A 10 -5.94 -1.38 1.36
CA VAL A 10 -6.99 -0.40 1.65
C VAL A 10 -7.93 -0.95 2.72
N LYS A 11 -8.13 -0.19 3.80
CA LYS A 11 -9.15 -0.49 4.82
C LYS A 11 -10.13 0.66 4.94
N ILE A 12 -11.41 0.31 5.17
CA ILE A 12 -12.46 1.26 5.56
C ILE A 12 -12.76 1.22 7.07
N ALA A 13 -12.16 0.26 7.78
CA ALA A 13 -12.25 0.10 9.22
C ALA A 13 -11.55 1.24 9.96
N THR A 14 -12.10 1.67 11.09
CA THR A 14 -11.50 2.71 11.96
C THR A 14 -10.90 2.11 13.22
N GLU A 15 -11.11 0.82 13.50
CA GLU A 15 -10.56 0.14 14.66
C GLU A 15 -9.04 -0.03 14.54
N GLY A 16 -8.30 0.33 15.59
CA GLY A 16 -6.84 0.28 15.55
C GLY A 16 -6.26 -1.11 15.30
N SER A 17 -6.90 -2.17 15.80
CA SER A 17 -6.49 -3.55 15.52
C SER A 17 -6.51 -3.87 14.03
N ALA A 18 -7.58 -3.47 13.32
CA ALA A 18 -7.71 -3.67 11.88
C ALA A 18 -6.64 -2.91 11.09
N LEU A 19 -6.29 -1.69 11.53
CA LEU A 19 -5.24 -0.88 10.89
C LEU A 19 -3.84 -1.47 11.10
N ILE A 20 -3.56 -2.01 12.29
CA ILE A 20 -2.30 -2.72 12.55
C ILE A 20 -2.21 -4.01 11.74
N THR A 21 -3.32 -4.74 11.58
CA THR A 21 -3.34 -5.89 10.66
C THR A 21 -3.06 -5.48 9.23
N ALA A 22 -3.64 -4.38 8.76
CA ALA A 22 -3.38 -3.84 7.41
C ALA A 22 -1.90 -3.50 7.20
N PHE A 23 -1.26 -2.90 8.22
CA PHE A 23 0.18 -2.66 8.20
C PHE A 23 0.98 -3.96 8.08
N GLY A 24 0.64 -4.99 8.86
CA GLY A 24 1.29 -6.31 8.77
C GLY A 24 1.14 -6.95 7.38
N GLN A 25 -0.04 -6.82 6.78
CA GLN A 25 -0.30 -7.26 5.39
C GLN A 25 0.58 -6.49 4.40
N ALA A 26 0.64 -5.16 4.50
CA ALA A 26 1.48 -4.33 3.66
C ALA A 26 2.99 -4.66 3.79
N CYS A 27 3.47 -4.98 4.99
CA CYS A 27 4.84 -5.44 5.18
C CYS A 27 5.14 -6.70 4.34
N SER A 28 4.20 -7.65 4.27
CA SER A 28 4.38 -8.85 3.43
C SER A 28 4.43 -8.52 1.94
N TYR A 29 3.74 -7.47 1.50
CA TYR A 29 3.67 -7.09 0.08
C TYR A 29 4.97 -6.50 -0.46
N LYS A 30 5.87 -6.05 0.43
CA LYS A 30 7.22 -5.65 0.05
C LYS A 30 8.03 -6.79 -0.58
N LEU A 31 7.66 -8.05 -0.32
CA LEU A 31 8.31 -9.21 -0.93
C LEU A 31 8.16 -9.24 -2.45
N PHE A 32 7.07 -8.68 -2.99
CA PHE A 32 6.81 -8.72 -4.43
C PHE A 32 6.64 -7.34 -5.07
N SER A 33 6.56 -6.27 -4.29
CA SER A 33 6.26 -4.91 -4.78
C SER A 33 7.45 -3.97 -4.64
N HIS A 34 7.60 -3.07 -5.60
CA HIS A 34 8.63 -2.03 -5.59
C HIS A 34 8.27 -0.90 -4.62
N LYS A 35 6.98 -0.59 -4.50
CA LYS A 35 6.42 0.37 -3.54
C LYS A 35 5.16 -0.22 -2.94
N VAL A 36 4.97 0.02 -1.64
CA VAL A 36 3.78 -0.42 -0.91
C VAL A 36 3.16 0.77 -0.20
N TYR A 37 1.85 0.87 -0.31
CA TYR A 37 1.03 1.85 0.37
C TYR A 37 0.00 1.18 1.28
N VAL A 38 -0.37 1.88 2.34
CA VAL A 38 -1.51 1.58 3.20
C VAL A 38 -2.43 2.80 3.15
N ALA A 39 -3.70 2.59 2.81
CA ALA A 39 -4.72 3.63 2.80
C ALA A 39 -5.76 3.34 3.88
N VAL A 40 -5.95 4.28 4.81
CA VAL A 40 -6.83 4.12 5.97
C VAL A 40 -7.69 5.36 6.20
N PRO A 41 -8.83 5.25 6.90
CA PRO A 41 -9.69 6.39 7.17
C PRO A 41 -8.99 7.39 8.10
N LYS A 42 -9.13 8.69 7.80
CA LYS A 42 -8.70 9.78 8.69
C LYS A 42 -9.52 9.84 9.98
N GLN A 43 -10.70 9.22 9.99
CA GLN A 43 -11.58 9.06 11.15
C GLN A 43 -11.04 8.08 12.20
N ALA A 44 -9.97 7.33 11.90
CA ALA A 44 -9.32 6.52 12.92
C ALA A 44 -8.73 7.39 14.04
N GLY A 45 -8.58 6.81 15.24
CA GLY A 45 -8.06 7.55 16.39
C GLY A 45 -6.67 8.14 16.12
N GLN A 46 -6.47 9.40 16.50
CA GLN A 46 -5.22 10.15 16.22
C GLN A 46 -3.96 9.46 16.76
N GLU A 47 -4.05 8.82 17.92
CA GLU A 47 -2.96 8.01 18.48
C GLU A 47 -2.60 6.83 17.57
N THR A 48 -3.63 6.13 17.05
CA THR A 48 -3.45 5.00 16.13
C THR A 48 -2.82 5.46 14.83
N ILE A 49 -3.28 6.58 14.27
CA ILE A 49 -2.71 7.17 13.05
C ILE A 49 -1.25 7.54 13.27
N SER A 50 -0.91 8.22 14.37
CA SER A 50 0.47 8.62 14.69
C SER A 50 1.40 7.40 14.84
N ARG A 51 0.92 6.34 15.48
CA ARG A 51 1.65 5.08 15.62
C ARG A 51 1.84 4.39 14.27
N LEU A 52 0.79 4.33 13.45
CA LEU A 52 0.84 3.76 12.10
C LEU A 52 1.80 4.55 11.20
N GLU A 53 1.76 5.88 11.24
CA GLU A 53 2.66 6.78 10.53
C GLU A 53 4.12 6.50 10.87
N SER A 54 4.43 6.38 12.17
CA SER A 54 5.78 6.04 12.64
C SER A 54 6.25 4.69 12.11
N LEU A 55 5.38 3.67 12.14
CA LEU A 55 5.68 2.34 11.59
C LEU A 55 5.88 2.40 10.08
N CYS A 56 5.01 3.08 9.34
CA CYS A 56 5.13 3.27 7.91
C CYS A 56 6.45 3.95 7.53
N MET A 57 6.87 4.99 8.26
CA MET A 57 8.18 5.64 8.05
C MET A 57 9.35 4.67 8.27
N LEU A 58 9.35 3.93 9.39
CA LEU A 58 10.42 2.99 9.73
C LEU A 58 10.58 1.87 8.69
N PHE A 59 9.47 1.40 8.12
CA PHE A 59 9.47 0.31 7.15
C PHE A 59 9.47 0.80 5.68
N GLY A 60 9.49 2.11 5.44
CA GLY A 60 9.46 2.70 4.10
C GLY A 60 8.15 2.45 3.35
N ILE A 61 7.04 2.27 4.06
CA ILE A 61 5.69 2.08 3.51
C ILE A 61 5.02 3.45 3.42
N GLY A 62 4.32 3.70 2.32
CA GLY A 62 3.53 4.93 2.16
C GLY A 62 2.22 4.86 2.94
N LEU A 63 1.85 5.93 3.62
CA LEU A 63 0.60 6.06 4.35
C LEU A 63 -0.26 7.13 3.69
N ILE A 64 -1.47 6.73 3.33
CA ILE A 64 -2.50 7.60 2.77
C ILE A 64 -3.67 7.62 3.74
N LEU A 65 -4.13 8.82 4.09
CA LEU A 65 -5.38 9.01 4.81
C LEU A 65 -6.47 9.42 3.83
N PHE A 66 -7.69 8.97 4.07
CA PHE A 66 -8.85 9.40 3.30
C PHE A 66 -10.08 9.57 4.19
N ASN A 67 -10.99 10.41 3.75
CA ASN A 67 -12.29 10.60 4.37
C ASN A 67 -13.23 9.46 3.96
N CYS A 68 -13.51 8.53 4.88
CA CYS A 68 -14.41 7.42 4.59
C CYS A 68 -15.90 7.79 4.65
N GLU A 69 -16.24 8.95 5.21
CA GLU A 69 -17.63 9.42 5.35
C GLU A 69 -18.14 10.14 4.09
N LYS A 70 -17.23 10.64 3.24
CA LYS A 70 -17.56 11.38 2.02
C LYS A 70 -16.94 10.71 0.79
N GLN A 71 -17.68 9.81 0.16
CA GLN A 71 -17.19 9.06 -1.00
C GLN A 71 -16.94 9.92 -2.24
N GLU A 72 -17.73 10.99 -2.43
CA GLU A 72 -17.61 11.89 -3.59
C GLU A 72 -16.33 12.74 -3.56
N ASP A 73 -15.84 13.03 -2.36
CA ASP A 73 -14.63 13.81 -2.13
C ASP A 73 -13.91 13.24 -0.88
N PRO A 74 -13.13 12.17 -1.08
CA PRO A 74 -12.44 11.48 0.00
C PRO A 74 -11.23 12.26 0.52
N GLN A 75 -10.87 13.42 -0.03
CA GLN A 75 -9.81 14.28 0.50
C GLN A 75 -8.52 13.53 0.87
N PHE A 76 -7.93 12.83 -0.11
CA PHE A 76 -6.73 12.02 0.12
C PHE A 76 -5.55 12.85 0.62
N GLU A 77 -4.89 12.39 1.67
CA GLU A 77 -3.69 13.01 2.26
C GLU A 77 -2.54 11.99 2.30
N ILE A 78 -1.39 12.34 1.71
CA ILE A 78 -0.19 11.51 1.79
C ILE A 78 0.61 11.93 3.02
N ARG A 79 0.61 11.08 4.05
CA ARG A 79 1.36 11.28 5.29
C ARG A 79 2.82 10.88 5.15
N THR A 80 3.04 9.74 4.49
CA THR A 80 4.39 9.24 4.19
C THR A 80 4.45 8.77 2.75
N ARG A 81 5.58 9.00 2.09
CA ARG A 81 5.83 8.47 0.75
C ARG A 81 6.50 7.10 0.86
N ALA A 82 6.03 6.14 0.08
CA ALA A 82 6.65 4.82 0.00
C ALA A 82 8.09 4.95 -0.53
N GLN A 83 9.02 4.30 0.16
CA GLN A 83 10.37 4.14 -0.34
C GLN A 83 10.40 3.03 -1.39
N ARG A 84 11.17 3.23 -2.45
CA ARG A 84 11.37 2.18 -3.45
C ARG A 84 12.30 1.11 -2.88
N SER A 85 11.91 -0.15 -3.02
CA SER A 85 12.76 -1.32 -2.78
C SER A 85 12.71 -2.28 -3.96
N GLU A 86 13.75 -3.10 -4.12
CA GLU A 86 13.72 -4.18 -5.10
C GLU A 86 12.96 -5.38 -4.49
N PRO A 87 11.94 -5.92 -5.18
CA PRO A 87 11.22 -7.08 -4.71
C PRO A 87 12.04 -8.36 -4.89
N ASP A 88 11.61 -9.42 -4.23
CA ASP A 88 12.08 -10.76 -4.54
C ASP A 88 11.51 -11.19 -5.90
N TYR A 89 12.42 -11.40 -6.85
CA TYR A 89 12.08 -11.76 -8.23
C TYR A 89 11.32 -13.09 -8.34
N TYR A 90 11.48 -14.02 -7.40
CA TYR A 90 10.69 -15.24 -7.39
C TYR A 90 9.21 -14.92 -7.19
N TYR A 91 8.88 -14.14 -6.15
CA TYR A 91 7.49 -13.76 -5.87
C TYR A 91 6.93 -12.82 -6.93
N LEU A 92 7.71 -11.83 -7.38
CA LEU A 92 7.32 -10.93 -8.46
C LEU A 92 6.92 -11.72 -9.72
N ASN A 93 7.75 -12.67 -10.15
CA ASN A 93 7.47 -13.49 -11.32
C ASN A 93 6.21 -14.35 -11.15
N GLN A 94 5.94 -14.86 -9.95
CA GLN A 94 4.69 -15.60 -9.70
C GLN A 94 3.45 -14.71 -9.90
N TYR A 95 3.48 -13.46 -9.46
CA TYR A 95 2.36 -12.53 -9.66
C TYR A 95 2.25 -12.07 -11.11
N LEU A 96 3.36 -11.77 -11.78
CA LEU A 96 3.35 -11.38 -13.19
C LEU A 96 2.78 -12.49 -14.08
N ARG A 97 3.03 -13.76 -13.77
CA ARG A 97 2.47 -14.90 -14.51
C ARG A 97 0.94 -14.95 -14.47
N LYS A 98 0.31 -14.42 -13.41
CA LYS A 98 -1.16 -14.37 -13.26
C LYS A 98 -1.82 -13.30 -14.15
N LEU A 99 -1.04 -12.37 -14.72
CA LEU A 99 -1.59 -11.35 -15.62
C LEU A 99 -2.03 -11.98 -16.95
N PRO A 100 -3.09 -11.45 -17.59
CA PRO A 100 -3.45 -11.81 -18.96
C PRO A 100 -2.31 -11.52 -19.94
N GLU A 101 -2.18 -12.33 -20.99
CA GLU A 101 -1.12 -12.16 -22.01
C GLU A 101 -1.18 -10.80 -22.71
N GLU A 102 -2.37 -10.25 -22.93
CA GLU A 102 -2.55 -8.91 -23.48
C GLU A 102 -1.89 -7.84 -22.61
N LYS A 103 -2.07 -7.92 -21.28
CA LYS A 103 -1.46 -7.01 -20.32
C LYS A 103 0.04 -7.19 -20.21
N LYS A 104 0.55 -8.42 -20.34
CA LYS A 104 2.00 -8.67 -20.38
C LYS A 104 2.63 -8.03 -21.62
N ARG A 105 1.99 -8.12 -22.78
CA ARG A 105 2.47 -7.47 -24.00
C ARG A 105 2.49 -5.95 -23.89
N GLU A 106 1.49 -5.35 -23.24
CA GLU A 106 1.46 -3.90 -23.00
C GLU A 106 2.58 -3.44 -22.06
N LEU A 107 2.93 -4.26 -21.05
CA LEU A 107 3.92 -3.91 -20.03
C LEU A 107 5.37 -4.19 -20.42
N PHE A 108 5.59 -5.20 -21.28
CA PHE A 108 6.92 -5.72 -21.61
C PHE A 108 7.24 -5.76 -23.12
N GLY A 109 6.28 -5.48 -23.99
CA GLY A 109 6.47 -5.34 -25.43
C GLY A 109 6.91 -3.94 -25.82
#